data_AF-A0A9D4TPW2-F1
#
_entry.id   AF-A0A9D4TPW2-F1
#
_cell.length_a   1.000
_cell.length_b   1.000
_cell.length_c   1.000
_cell.angle_alpha   90.00
_cell.angle_beta   90.00
_cell.angle_gamma   90.00
#
_symmetry.space_group_name_H-M   'P 1'
#
loop_
_entity.id
_entity.type
_entity.pdbx_description
1 polymer ?
#
loop_
_entity_poly.entity_id
_entity_poly.type
_entity_poly.pdbx_seq_one_letter_code
_entity_poly.pdbx_strand_id
1 'polypeptide(L)'
;MYTDGKGTKLSTTFAAGGYSGKATFIRAVQLTRGSLGASATLVKVNNRWVLKVLANGRPVAASQTVNLGGNIVVKVTRAQNGRPVEVVITTPYLSIRVAQRARYYSPNVVDTRYGEWLDVYLTVLRPLPLPVGGLLGEEHPLPPAVLLQSPALMPSTDANA
;
A
#
# COMPACT_ATOMS: atom_id res chain seq x y z
N MET A 1 -0.19 1.69 8.55
CA MET A 1 0.89 2.49 7.92
C MET A 1 2.03 1.53 7.71
N TYR A 2 2.48 1.28 6.48
CA TYR A 2 3.63 0.39 6.24
C TYR A 2 4.94 1.18 6.21
N THR A 3 6.00 0.59 6.77
CA THR A 3 7.38 1.09 6.65
C THR A 3 8.33 -0.06 6.37
N ASP A 4 9.44 0.25 5.70
CA ASP A 4 10.55 -0.69 5.54
C ASP A 4 11.86 -0.13 6.10
N GLY A 5 12.82 -1.01 6.35
CA GLY A 5 14.16 -0.65 6.83
C GLY A 5 15.00 0.13 5.82
N LYS A 6 14.42 0.50 4.66
CA LYS A 6 15.05 1.26 3.58
C LYS A 6 14.38 2.63 3.38
N GLY A 7 13.54 3.07 4.32
CA GLY A 7 12.92 4.40 4.32
C GLY A 7 11.71 4.54 3.40
N THR A 8 11.18 3.44 2.87
CA THR A 8 9.88 3.41 2.21
C THR A 8 8.79 3.50 3.27
N LYS A 9 7.80 4.35 3.03
CA LYS A 9 6.60 4.48 3.85
C LYS A 9 5.37 4.47 2.97
N LEU A 10 4.37 3.69 3.36
CA LEU A 10 3.05 3.67 2.74
C LEU A 10 2.01 4.08 3.79
N SER A 11 1.35 5.20 3.52
CA SER A 11 0.28 5.75 4.34
C SER A 11 -1.06 5.61 3.62
N THR A 12 -2.10 5.27 4.39
CA THR A 12 -3.46 5.13 3.90
C THR A 12 -4.35 6.10 4.65
N THR A 13 -5.14 6.89 3.93
CA THR A 13 -6.14 7.77 4.52
C THR A 13 -7.50 7.09 4.47
N PHE A 14 -8.13 6.98 5.63
CA PHE A 14 -9.49 6.49 5.77
C PHE A 14 -10.45 7.65 5.92
N ALA A 15 -11.67 7.50 5.41
CA ALA A 15 -12.76 8.42 5.71
C ALA A 15 -14.08 7.69 5.86
N ALA A 16 -14.98 8.29 6.62
CA ALA A 16 -16.35 7.88 6.77
C ALA A 16 -17.10 7.83 5.43
N GLY A 17 -18.04 6.91 5.32
CA GLY A 17 -18.94 6.72 4.18
C GLY A 17 -20.01 5.67 4.49
N GLY A 18 -20.67 5.19 3.42
CA GLY A 18 -21.72 4.19 3.56
C GLY A 18 -23.08 4.79 3.93
N TYR A 19 -24.12 3.96 3.95
CA TYR A 19 -25.51 4.37 4.17
C TYR A 19 -25.71 5.16 5.47
N SER A 20 -25.09 4.69 6.55
CA SER A 20 -25.17 5.32 7.87
C SER A 20 -24.08 6.36 8.12
N GLY A 21 -23.16 6.58 7.16
CA GLY A 21 -21.94 7.38 7.39
C GLY A 21 -20.95 6.76 8.38
N LYS A 22 -21.22 5.56 8.89
CA LYS A 22 -20.40 4.89 9.91
C LYS A 22 -19.39 3.90 9.33
N ALA A 23 -19.46 3.61 8.04
CA ALA A 23 -18.50 2.72 7.40
C ALA A 23 -17.22 3.47 7.04
N THR A 24 -16.09 2.81 7.19
CA THR A 24 -14.77 3.39 6.97
C THR A 24 -14.20 2.89 5.66
N PHE A 25 -13.84 3.80 4.76
CA PHE A 25 -13.33 3.49 3.43
C PHE A 25 -11.97 4.13 3.20
N ILE A 26 -11.14 3.47 2.38
CA ILE A 26 -9.87 4.05 1.93
C ILE A 26 -10.17 5.14 0.89
N ARG A 27 -9.59 6.32 1.12
CA ARG A 27 -9.69 7.50 0.24
C ARG A 27 -8.39 7.87 -0.43
N ALA A 28 -7.27 7.59 0.22
CA ALA A 28 -5.97 7.88 -0.35
C ALA A 28 -4.95 6.85 0.07
N VAL A 29 -3.98 6.65 -0.81
CA VAL A 29 -2.76 5.90 -0.56
C VAL A 29 -1.59 6.79 -0.98
N GLN A 30 -0.57 6.87 -0.13
CA GLN A 30 0.63 7.67 -0.36
C GLN A 30 1.86 6.80 -0.08
N LEU A 31 2.72 6.63 -1.08
CA LEU A 31 4.02 5.98 -0.96
C LEU A 31 5.10 7.07 -0.99
N THR A 32 6.02 7.04 -0.04
CA THR A 32 7.19 7.92 -0.01
C THR A 32 8.47 7.12 0.22
N ARG A 33 9.57 7.52 -0.41
CA ARG A 33 10.93 7.02 -0.12
C ARG A 33 11.91 8.17 -0.32
N GLY A 34 12.43 8.73 0.77
CA GLY A 34 13.19 9.99 0.71
C GLY A 34 12.37 11.11 0.06
N SER A 35 12.89 11.73 -1.00
CA SER A 35 12.19 12.76 -1.78
C SER A 35 11.22 12.20 -2.83
N LEU A 36 11.21 10.89 -3.07
CA LEU A 36 10.34 10.25 -4.05
C LEU A 36 8.95 10.03 -3.46
N GLY A 37 7.91 10.35 -4.22
CA GLY A 37 6.53 10.24 -3.77
C GLY A 37 5.58 9.79 -4.86
N ALA A 38 4.69 8.85 -4.53
CA ALA A 38 3.53 8.50 -5.35
C ALA A 38 2.26 8.62 -4.50
N SER A 39 1.18 9.15 -5.06
CA SER A 39 -0.11 9.16 -4.38
C SER A 39 -1.25 8.82 -5.31
N ALA A 40 -2.26 8.15 -4.74
CA ALA A 40 -3.50 7.79 -5.38
C ALA A 40 -4.63 8.23 -4.44
N THR A 41 -5.41 9.24 -4.82
CA THR A 41 -6.41 9.88 -3.96
C THR A 41 -7.74 9.99 -4.69
N LEU A 42 -8.83 9.55 -4.06
CA LEU A 42 -10.18 9.87 -4.50
C LEU A 42 -10.58 11.26 -4.07
N VAL A 43 -10.84 12.12 -5.05
CA VAL A 43 -11.33 13.49 -4.84
C VAL A 43 -12.72 13.63 -5.44
N LYS A 44 -13.58 14.42 -4.77
CA LYS A 44 -14.92 14.72 -5.27
C LYS A 44 -14.87 15.99 -6.12
N VAL A 45 -15.18 15.88 -7.41
CA VAL A 45 -15.19 16.99 -8.39
C VAL A 45 -16.57 17.02 -9.04
N ASN A 46 -17.29 18.15 -8.95
CA ASN A 46 -18.63 18.33 -9.53
C ASN A 46 -19.58 17.14 -9.25
N ASN A 47 -19.64 16.72 -7.98
CA ASN A 47 -20.42 15.59 -7.48
C ASN A 47 -19.99 14.18 -7.97
N ARG A 48 -18.89 14.05 -8.71
CA ARG A 48 -18.31 12.77 -9.12
C ARG A 48 -17.02 12.49 -8.36
N TRP A 49 -16.78 11.23 -8.01
CA TRP A 49 -15.49 10.84 -7.46
C TRP A 49 -14.51 10.58 -8.59
N VAL A 50 -13.27 11.04 -8.44
CA VAL A 50 -12.22 10.91 -9.43
C VAL A 50 -10.95 10.47 -8.73
N LEU A 51 -10.33 9.41 -9.24
CA LEU A 51 -9.00 9.01 -8.83
C LEU A 51 -7.96 9.96 -9.43
N LYS A 52 -7.31 10.73 -8.56
CA LYS A 52 -6.16 11.55 -8.86
C LYS A 52 -4.89 10.79 -8.49
N VAL A 53 -4.02 10.61 -9.48
CA VAL A 53 -2.71 9.96 -9.31
C VAL A 53 -1.62 11.01 -9.45
N LEU A 54 -0.71 11.09 -8.49
CA LEU A 54 0.46 11.95 -8.53
C LEU A 54 1.75 11.13 -8.43
N ALA A 55 2.78 11.59 -9.13
CA ALA A 55 4.14 11.06 -9.11
C ALA A 55 5.11 12.25 -8.96
N ASN A 56 5.87 12.30 -7.87
CA ASN A 56 6.69 13.44 -7.44
C ASN A 56 5.93 14.78 -7.53
N GLY A 57 4.68 14.79 -7.05
CA GLY A 57 3.80 15.96 -7.05
C GLY A 57 3.16 16.30 -8.40
N ARG A 58 3.52 15.62 -9.49
CA ARG A 58 2.97 15.86 -10.84
C ARG A 58 1.84 14.90 -11.16
N PRO A 59 0.74 15.36 -11.79
CA PRO A 59 -0.36 14.48 -12.16
C PRO A 59 0.06 13.46 -13.20
N VAL A 60 -0.41 12.22 -13.03
CA VAL A 60 -0.20 11.11 -13.96
C VAL A 60 -1.49 10.89 -14.75
N ALA A 61 -1.40 10.99 -16.06
CA ALA A 61 -2.54 10.84 -16.96
C ALA A 61 -2.95 9.38 -17.15
N ALA A 62 -4.11 9.18 -17.79
CA ALA A 62 -4.56 7.86 -18.23
C ALA A 62 -3.50 7.15 -19.08
N SER A 63 -3.34 5.84 -18.86
CA SER A 63 -2.39 4.98 -19.59
C SER A 63 -0.91 5.37 -19.49
N GLN A 64 -0.57 6.34 -18.64
CA GLN A 64 0.80 6.78 -18.46
C GLN A 64 1.55 5.87 -17.48
N THR A 65 2.85 5.67 -17.77
CA THR A 65 3.81 5.06 -16.84
C THR A 65 4.86 6.10 -16.48
N VAL A 66 5.17 6.24 -15.19
CA VAL A 66 6.16 7.16 -14.66
C VAL A 66 7.15 6.39 -13.82
N ASN A 67 8.44 6.50 -14.16
CA ASN A 67 9.52 6.00 -13.32
C ASN A 67 9.93 7.11 -12.35
N LEU A 68 9.81 6.85 -11.06
CA LEU A 68 10.16 7.80 -10.00
C LEU A 68 11.65 7.76 -9.65
N GLY A 69 12.40 6.77 -10.14
CA GLY A 69 13.73 6.44 -9.64
C GLY A 69 13.65 5.50 -8.43
N GLY A 70 14.82 5.04 -7.96
CA GLY A 70 14.89 4.11 -6.83
C GLY A 70 14.13 2.79 -7.04
N ASN A 71 13.96 2.37 -8.30
CA ASN A 71 13.18 1.20 -8.73
C ASN A 71 11.69 1.30 -8.35
N ILE A 72 11.14 2.52 -8.31
CA ILE A 72 9.70 2.76 -8.11
C ILE A 72 9.06 3.18 -9.42
N VAL A 73 8.01 2.48 -9.84
CA VAL A 73 7.26 2.74 -11.06
C VAL A 73 5.79 2.96 -10.71
N VAL A 74 5.19 4.02 -11.24
CA VAL A 74 3.76 4.32 -11.13
C VAL A 74 3.15 4.12 -12.50
N LYS A 75 2.19 3.20 -12.63
CA LYS A 75 1.51 2.90 -13.89
C LYS A 75 0.01 2.98 -13.72
N VAL A 76 -0.64 3.80 -14.52
CA VAL A 76 -2.11 3.78 -14.64
C VAL A 76 -2.50 2.61 -15.53
N THR A 77 -3.06 1.56 -14.93
CA THR A 77 -3.38 0.29 -15.61
C THR A 77 -4.76 0.31 -16.27
N ARG A 78 -5.68 1.11 -15.74
CA ARG A 78 -7.01 1.27 -16.31
C ARG A 78 -7.45 2.72 -16.23
N ALA A 79 -8.08 3.17 -17.31
CA ALA A 79 -8.72 4.47 -17.40
C ALA A 79 -10.15 4.33 -17.90
N GLN A 80 -11.01 5.27 -17.49
CA GLN A 80 -12.37 5.39 -17.98
C GLN A 80 -12.62 6.85 -18.33
N ASN A 81 -13.14 7.12 -19.54
CA ASN A 81 -13.38 8.48 -20.04
C ASN A 81 -12.15 9.41 -19.91
N GLY A 82 -10.96 8.90 -20.25
CA GLY A 82 -9.70 9.64 -20.18
C GLY A 82 -9.16 9.89 -18.77
N ARG A 83 -9.75 9.28 -17.73
CA ARG A 83 -9.34 9.45 -16.33
C ARG A 83 -8.83 8.15 -15.73
N PRO A 84 -7.79 8.17 -14.90
CA PRO A 84 -7.38 7.00 -14.14
C PRO A 84 -8.55 6.43 -13.33
N VAL A 85 -8.73 5.12 -13.35
CA VAL A 85 -9.60 4.39 -12.42
C VAL A 85 -8.84 3.26 -11.71
N GLU A 86 -7.64 2.94 -12.18
CA GLU A 86 -6.74 2.00 -11.52
C GLU A 86 -5.28 2.40 -11.73
N VAL A 87 -4.49 2.32 -10.67
CA VAL A 87 -3.05 2.53 -10.68
C VAL A 87 -2.34 1.41 -9.94
N VAL A 88 -1.19 1.02 -10.46
CA VAL A 88 -0.24 0.12 -9.80
C VAL A 88 1.03 0.90 -9.52
N ILE A 89 1.45 0.89 -8.24
CA ILE A 89 2.72 1.43 -7.79
C ILE A 89 3.62 0.23 -7.46
N THR A 90 4.64 0.03 -8.28
CA THR A 90 5.60 -1.06 -8.13
C THR A 90 6.87 -0.54 -7.48
N THR A 91 7.33 -1.23 -6.45
CA THR A 91 8.63 -1.04 -5.79
C THR A 91 9.45 -2.32 -5.94
N PRO A 92 10.71 -2.40 -5.49
CA PRO A 92 11.48 -3.65 -5.54
C PRO A 92 10.86 -4.84 -4.80
N TYR A 93 10.02 -4.57 -3.78
CA TYR A 93 9.52 -5.59 -2.86
C TYR A 93 8.00 -5.71 -2.84
N LEU A 94 7.29 -4.66 -3.23
CA LEU A 94 5.82 -4.58 -3.21
C LEU A 94 5.27 -4.08 -4.53
N SER A 95 4.17 -4.69 -4.97
CA SER A 95 3.23 -4.12 -5.92
C SER A 95 1.98 -3.67 -5.18
N ILE A 96 1.63 -2.39 -5.31
CA ILE A 96 0.49 -1.79 -4.65
C ILE A 96 -0.53 -1.43 -5.73
N ARG A 97 -1.62 -2.19 -5.82
CA ARG A 97 -2.72 -1.92 -6.75
C ARG A 97 -3.80 -1.12 -6.04
N VAL A 98 -4.17 0.02 -6.62
CA VAL A 98 -5.20 0.91 -6.10
C VAL A 98 -6.26 1.10 -7.18
N ALA A 99 -7.47 0.62 -6.93
CA ALA A 99 -8.58 0.66 -7.87
C ALA A 99 -9.75 1.47 -7.30
N GLN A 100 -10.28 2.39 -8.10
CA GLN A 100 -11.52 3.09 -7.82
C GLN A 100 -12.70 2.16 -8.04
N ARG A 101 -13.43 1.86 -6.98
CA ARG A 101 -14.67 1.10 -7.06
C ARG A 101 -15.85 2.05 -7.27
N ALA A 102 -16.60 1.80 -8.35
CA ALA A 102 -17.86 2.48 -8.59
C ALA A 102 -18.86 2.19 -7.47
N ARG A 103 -19.82 3.11 -7.28
CA ARG A 103 -20.89 2.96 -6.29
C ARG A 103 -21.66 1.66 -6.56
N TYR A 104 -21.90 0.87 -5.52
CA TYR A 104 -22.81 -0.26 -5.62
C TYR A 104 -24.25 0.24 -5.47
N TYR A 105 -25.03 0.16 -6.56
CA TYR A 105 -26.46 0.38 -6.54
C TYR A 105 -27.14 -0.96 -6.38
N SER A 106 -27.76 -1.21 -5.22
CA SER A 106 -28.78 -2.25 -5.14
C SER A 106 -30.11 -1.66 -5.61
N PRO A 107 -30.87 -2.31 -6.51
CA PRO A 107 -32.13 -1.77 -7.04
C PRO A 107 -33.20 -1.52 -5.98
N ASN A 108 -33.04 -2.06 -4.76
CA ASN A 108 -33.98 -1.90 -3.64
C ASN A 108 -33.56 -0.81 -2.63
N VAL A 109 -32.54 0.00 -2.92
CA VAL A 109 -32.08 1.06 -2.01
C VAL A 109 -32.13 2.40 -2.75
N VAL A 110 -33.24 3.11 -2.55
CA VAL A 110 -33.42 4.50 -3.00
C VAL A 110 -32.58 5.40 -2.09
N ASP A 111 -31.66 6.16 -2.69
CA ASP A 111 -30.62 7.01 -2.09
C ASP A 111 -29.30 6.29 -1.71
N THR A 112 -28.47 6.03 -2.72
CA THR A 112 -27.08 5.64 -2.50
C THR A 112 -26.24 6.84 -2.06
N ARG A 113 -26.29 7.17 -0.77
CA ARG A 113 -25.26 7.99 -0.09
C ARG A 113 -23.87 7.33 -0.08
N TYR A 114 -23.72 6.17 -0.72
CA TYR A 114 -22.43 5.52 -0.95
C TYR A 114 -21.54 6.40 -1.83
N GLY A 115 -20.46 6.93 -1.25
CA GLY A 115 -19.34 7.45 -2.04
C GLY A 115 -18.54 6.30 -2.64
N GLU A 116 -17.85 6.55 -3.74
CA GLU A 116 -16.89 5.59 -4.33
C GLU A 116 -15.71 5.39 -3.37
N TRP A 117 -15.01 4.27 -3.40
CA TRP A 117 -13.87 4.01 -2.51
C TRP A 117 -12.72 3.36 -3.26
N LEU A 118 -11.57 3.26 -2.58
CA LEU A 118 -10.40 2.58 -3.11
C LEU A 118 -10.33 1.15 -2.57
N ASP A 119 -10.28 0.18 -3.49
CA ASP A 119 -9.79 -1.16 -3.20
C ASP A 119 -8.26 -1.12 -3.32
N VAL A 120 -7.56 -1.50 -2.25
CA VAL A 120 -6.09 -1.49 -2.19
C VAL A 120 -5.58 -2.91 -1.97
N TYR A 121 -4.74 -3.39 -2.88
CA TYR A 121 -4.13 -4.71 -2.81
C TYR A 121 -2.62 -4.56 -2.72
N LEU A 122 -2.02 -5.30 -1.79
CA LEU A 122 -0.58 -5.38 -1.56
C LEU A 122 -0.12 -6.76 -1.98
N THR A 123 0.81 -6.82 -2.93
CA THR A 123 1.45 -8.07 -3.34
C THR A 123 2.94 -7.98 -3.04
N VAL A 124 3.43 -8.91 -2.21
CA VAL A 124 4.86 -9.06 -1.92
C VAL A 124 5.53 -9.74 -3.11
N LEU A 125 6.45 -9.02 -3.75
CA LEU A 125 7.20 -9.49 -4.91
C LEU A 125 8.50 -10.20 -4.52
N ARG A 126 9.10 -9.77 -3.40
CA ARG A 126 10.36 -10.27 -2.84
C ARG A 126 10.31 -10.15 -1.32
N PRO A 127 11.14 -10.90 -0.57
CA PRO A 127 11.25 -10.73 0.88
C PRO A 127 11.46 -9.27 1.26
N LEU A 128 10.63 -8.76 2.16
CA LEU A 128 10.66 -7.35 2.55
C LEU A 128 11.91 -7.05 3.38
N PRO A 129 12.55 -5.88 3.19
CA PRO A 129 13.75 -5.56 3.94
C PRO A 129 13.38 -5.22 5.38
N LEU A 130 13.97 -5.95 6.32
CA LEU A 130 13.78 -5.73 7.75
C LEU A 130 14.49 -4.43 8.21
N PRO A 131 13.96 -3.75 9.24
CA PRO A 131 12.67 -4.02 9.87
C PRO A 131 11.50 -3.65 8.96
N VAL A 132 10.47 -4.49 8.94
CA VAL A 132 9.17 -4.13 8.36
C VAL A 132 8.33 -3.55 9.49
N GLY A 133 7.28 -2.80 9.17
CA GLY A 133 6.31 -2.38 10.16
C GLY A 133 4.96 -2.14 9.52
N GLY A 134 3.89 -2.42 10.26
CA GLY A 134 2.53 -1.95 9.97
C GLY A 134 1.90 -2.40 8.65
N LEU A 135 2.46 -3.43 8.00
CA LEU A 135 1.82 -4.14 6.89
C LEU A 135 0.60 -4.96 7.37
N LEU A 136 0.59 -5.36 8.65
CA LEU A 136 -0.47 -6.17 9.28
C LEU A 136 -1.03 -5.57 10.61
N GLY A 137 -0.65 -4.34 10.97
CA GLY A 137 -0.89 -3.76 12.30
C GLY A 137 0.42 -3.59 13.08
N GLU A 138 0.36 -3.12 14.33
CA GLU A 138 1.52 -3.20 15.24
C GLU A 138 2.02 -4.65 15.21
N GLU A 139 3.28 -4.84 14.83
CA GLU A 139 3.83 -6.17 14.65
C GLU A 139 3.68 -6.95 15.96
N HIS A 140 3.25 -8.22 15.85
CA HIS A 140 3.50 -9.18 16.91
C HIS A 140 4.95 -9.01 17.35
N PRO A 141 5.22 -8.75 18.65
CA PRO A 141 6.59 -8.71 19.11
C PRO A 141 7.27 -10.00 18.64
N LEU A 142 8.44 -9.85 18.01
CA LEU A 142 9.27 -11.01 17.67
C LEU A 142 9.31 -11.90 18.93
N PRO A 143 9.01 -13.20 18.84
CA PRO A 143 9.24 -14.08 19.98
C PRO A 143 10.68 -13.81 20.43
N PRO A 144 10.91 -13.58 21.74
CA PRO A 144 12.23 -13.25 22.24
C PRO A 144 13.18 -14.29 21.65
N ALA A 145 14.24 -13.82 20.99
CA ALA A 145 15.22 -14.68 20.37
C ALA A 145 15.57 -15.75 21.40
N VAL A 146 15.14 -16.99 21.15
CA VAL A 146 15.70 -18.12 21.86
C VAL A 146 17.16 -18.02 21.47
N LEU A 147 17.97 -17.55 22.41
CA LEU A 147 19.40 -17.73 22.37
C LEU A 147 19.54 -19.23 22.14
N LEU A 148 19.79 -19.61 20.89
CA LEU A 148 20.31 -20.92 20.56
C LEU A 148 21.60 -20.95 21.35
N GLN A 149 21.53 -21.47 22.58
CA GLN A 149 22.68 -21.89 23.33
C GLN A 149 23.37 -22.87 22.39
N SER A 150 24.41 -22.39 21.70
CA SER A 150 25.33 -23.27 21.02
C SER A 150 25.70 -24.34 22.04
N PRO A 151 25.52 -25.63 21.76
CA PRO A 151 26.06 -26.64 22.64
C PRO A 151 27.56 -26.35 22.74
N ALA A 152 28.02 -26.10 23.96
CA ALA A 152 29.43 -25.99 24.22
C ALA A 152 30.11 -27.23 23.66
N LEU A 153 30.99 -27.04 22.68
CA LEU A 153 31.95 -28.04 22.25
C LEU A 153 32.65 -28.53 23.53
N MET A 154 32.33 -29.75 23.96
CA MET A 154 33.09 -30.39 25.02
C MET A 154 34.54 -30.55 24.52
N PRO A 155 35.55 -30.14 25.30
CA PRO A 155 36.92 -30.45 24.96
C PRO A 155 37.10 -31.97 25.04
N SER A 156 37.59 -32.56 23.95
CA SER A 156 38.10 -33.93 23.92
C SER A 156 39.26 -34.03 24.90
N THR A 157 39.07 -34.75 26.00
CA THR A 157 40.20 -35.26 26.80
C THR A 157 40.81 -36.43 26.04
N ASP A 158 41.68 -36.10 25.10
CA ASP A 158 42.84 -36.95 24.81
C ASP A 158 43.88 -36.66 25.90
N ALA A 159 44.15 -37.64 26.76
CA ALA A 159 45.50 -37.93 27.26
C ALA A 159 45.52 -39.11 28.24
N ASN A 160 46.49 -39.98 27.98
CA ASN A 160 47.19 -40.93 28.85
C ASN A 160 46.55 -42.32 29.00
N ALA A 161 47.16 -43.36 28.43
CA ALA A 161 48.45 -44.01 28.76
C ALA A 161 48.32 -44.98 29.94
#